data_AF-A0A905G3S2-F1
#
_entry.id   AF-A0A905G3S2-F1
#
_cell.length_a   1.000
_cell.length_b   1.000
_cell.length_c   1.000
_cell.angle_alpha   90.00
_cell.angle_beta   90.00
_cell.angle_gamma   90.00
#
_symmetry.space_group_name_H-M   'P 1'
#
loop_
_entity.id
_entity.type
_entity.pdbx_description
1 polymer ?
#
loop_
_entity_poly.entity_id
_entity_poly.type
_entity_poly.pdbx_seq_one_letter_code
_entity_poly.pdbx_strand_id
1 'polypeptide(L)'
;NCVSVNFSGLEIVLDALQEEYLPATLDVGFSVLIHNHGTLPMLSTDAVYVMPGYTTYVGLTVLGQSGLPSPYKNPCRSEWPPHLLPHVSKKPKYKKE
;
A
#
# COMPACT_ATOMS: atom_id res chain seq x y z
N ASN A 1 -21.05 -19.36 25.48
CA ASN A 1 -19.98 -18.35 25.62
C ASN A 1 -19.75 -17.67 24.28
N CYS A 2 -20.42 -16.54 24.05
CA CYS A 2 -20.13 -15.69 22.90
C CYS A 2 -19.04 -14.70 23.33
N VAL A 3 -17.82 -14.87 22.82
CA VAL A 3 -16.76 -13.88 22.99
C VAL A 3 -17.08 -12.75 22.02
N SER A 4 -17.46 -11.59 22.55
CA SER A 4 -17.53 -10.36 21.76
C SER A 4 -16.11 -9.97 21.37
N VAL A 5 -15.77 -10.11 20.09
CA VAL A 5 -14.52 -9.58 19.55
C VAL A 5 -14.76 -8.08 19.31
N ASN A 6 -14.12 -7.23 20.10
CA ASN A 6 -14.09 -5.80 19.83
C ASN A 6 -13.28 -5.56 18.55
N PHE A 7 -13.95 -5.26 17.44
CA PHE A 7 -13.31 -4.88 16.18
C PHE A 7 -12.85 -3.41 16.27
N SER A 8 -11.69 -3.16 16.86
CA SER A 8 -11.06 -1.82 16.90
C SER A 8 -10.20 -1.52 15.67
N GLY A 9 -10.39 -2.26 14.57
CA GLY A 9 -9.64 -2.15 13.33
C GLY A 9 -10.42 -1.46 12.21
N LEU A 10 -9.85 -1.44 11.01
CA LEU A 10 -10.52 -0.95 9.81
C LEU A 10 -11.44 -2.04 9.25
N GLU A 11 -12.73 -1.74 9.13
CA GLU A 11 -13.71 -2.59 8.46
C GLU A 11 -14.26 -1.82 7.25
N ILE A 12 -14.22 -2.45 6.08
CA ILE A 12 -14.71 -1.88 4.83
C ILE A 12 -15.52 -2.95 4.09
N VAL A 13 -16.71 -2.59 3.62
CA VAL A 13 -17.50 -3.37 2.68
C VAL A 13 -17.35 -2.75 1.31
N LEU A 14 -16.95 -3.55 0.33
CA LEU A 14 -16.68 -3.10 -1.04
C LEU A 14 -17.68 -3.74 -2.01
N ASP A 15 -18.21 -2.94 -2.93
CA ASP A 15 -19.07 -3.41 -4.03
C ASP A 15 -18.28 -3.37 -5.34
N ALA A 16 -18.08 -4.54 -5.94
CA ALA A 16 -17.23 -4.69 -7.12
C ALA A 16 -17.95 -4.38 -8.43
N LEU A 17 -19.27 -4.17 -8.45
CA LEU A 17 -20.03 -3.80 -9.67
C LEU A 17 -19.58 -4.56 -10.93
N GLN A 18 -19.58 -5.90 -10.88
CA GLN A 18 -18.92 -6.75 -11.89
C GLN A 18 -19.41 -6.49 -13.33
N GLU A 19 -20.67 -6.10 -13.50
CA GLU A 19 -21.27 -5.79 -14.80
C GLU A 19 -20.72 -4.51 -15.45
N GLU A 20 -20.03 -3.66 -14.69
CA GLU A 20 -19.40 -2.43 -15.18
C GLU A 20 -17.95 -2.64 -15.64
N TYR A 21 -17.43 -3.87 -15.54
CA TYR A 21 -16.07 -4.19 -15.99
C TYR A 21 -15.98 -4.20 -17.51
N LEU A 22 -14.84 -3.77 -18.03
CA LEU A 22 -14.57 -3.86 -19.46
C LEU A 22 -14.55 -5.32 -19.91
N PRO A 23 -15.09 -5.68 -21.09
CA PRO A 23 -15.16 -7.07 -21.55
C PRO A 23 -13.82 -7.80 -21.68
N ALA A 24 -12.72 -7.06 -21.82
CA ALA A 24 -11.36 -7.60 -21.91
C ALA A 24 -10.67 -7.74 -20.55
N THR A 25 -11.34 -7.40 -19.45
CA THR A 25 -10.77 -7.53 -18.10
C THR A 25 -10.68 -8.99 -17.71
N LEU A 26 -9.51 -9.42 -17.25
CA LEU A 26 -9.25 -10.81 -16.89
C LEU A 26 -9.60 -11.14 -15.43
N ASP A 27 -9.51 -10.16 -14.53
CA ASP A 27 -9.69 -10.32 -13.09
C ASP A 27 -10.62 -9.25 -12.52
N VAL A 28 -11.52 -9.65 -11.62
CA VAL A 28 -12.52 -8.78 -10.98
C VAL A 28 -12.27 -8.72 -9.49
N GLY A 29 -12.12 -7.54 -8.89
CA GLY A 29 -11.86 -7.43 -7.46
C GLY A 29 -11.12 -6.16 -7.08
N PHE A 30 -10.47 -6.20 -5.93
CA PHE A 30 -9.80 -5.03 -5.36
C PHE A 30 -8.36 -5.33 -5.02
N SER A 31 -7.49 -4.35 -5.16
CA SER A 31 -6.12 -4.41 -4.64
C SER A 31 -6.01 -3.51 -3.42
N VAL A 32 -5.64 -4.08 -2.28
CA VAL A 32 -5.48 -3.37 -1.01
C VAL A 32 -3.99 -3.28 -0.68
N LEU A 33 -3.52 -2.07 -0.40
CA LEU A 33 -2.13 -1.80 -0.03
C LEU A 33 -2.10 -1.13 1.35
N ILE A 34 -1.29 -1.69 2.26
CA ILE A 34 -0.99 -1.07 3.55
C ILE A 34 0.39 -0.41 3.44
N HIS A 35 0.47 0.90 3.63
CA HIS A 35 1.73 1.64 3.57
C HIS A 35 1.78 2.77 4.61
N ASN A 36 2.99 3.27 4.88
CA ASN A 36 3.19 4.37 5.82
C ASN A 36 2.61 5.69 5.27
N HIS A 37 2.11 6.54 6.16
CA HIS A 37 1.66 7.88 5.76
C HIS A 37 2.80 8.68 5.11
N GLY A 38 2.48 9.39 4.02
CA GLY A 38 3.44 10.24 3.31
C GLY A 38 4.42 9.50 2.39
N THR A 39 4.39 8.16 2.35
CA THR A 39 5.16 7.39 1.35
C THR A 39 4.36 7.22 0.07
N LEU A 40 5.06 7.09 -1.06
CA LEU A 40 4.41 6.77 -2.33
C LEU A 40 3.91 5.32 -2.30
N PRO A 41 2.64 5.06 -2.64
CA PRO A 41 2.13 3.69 -2.76
C PRO A 41 2.67 3.02 -4.03
N MET A 42 3.08 1.75 -3.93
CA MET A 42 3.51 0.94 -5.08
C MET A 42 2.63 -0.31 -5.21
N LEU A 43 1.50 -0.15 -5.90
CA LEU A 43 0.47 -1.20 -6.03
C LEU A 43 0.96 -2.47 -6.74
N SER A 44 1.95 -2.36 -7.63
CA SER A 44 2.43 -3.49 -8.43
C SER A 44 3.24 -4.51 -7.64
N THR A 45 3.81 -4.14 -6.49
CA THR A 45 4.70 -5.00 -5.70
C THR A 45 4.17 -5.32 -4.31
N ASP A 46 3.41 -4.39 -3.71
CA ASP A 46 3.14 -4.43 -2.27
C ASP A 46 1.65 -4.64 -1.94
N ALA A 47 0.80 -4.77 -2.96
CA ALA A 47 -0.65 -4.91 -2.77
C ALA A 47 -1.08 -6.38 -2.61
N VAL A 48 -2.15 -6.57 -1.84
CA VAL A 48 -2.87 -7.84 -1.69
C VAL A 48 -4.17 -7.77 -2.47
N TYR A 49 -4.44 -8.79 -3.28
CA TYR A 49 -5.71 -8.90 -3.99
C TYR A 49 -6.82 -9.40 -3.06
N VAL A 50 -7.99 -8.79 -3.16
CA VAL A 50 -9.20 -9.09 -2.40
C VAL A 50 -10.30 -9.49 -3.38
N MET A 51 -10.74 -10.74 -3.24
CA MET A 51 -11.75 -11.35 -4.09
C MET A 51 -13.16 -10.89 -3.70
N PRO A 52 -14.02 -10.54 -4.67
CA PRO A 52 -15.44 -10.25 -4.43
C PRO A 52 -16.18 -11.46 -3.86
N GLY A 53 -17.21 -11.22 -3.04
CA GLY A 53 -18.08 -12.27 -2.49
C GLY A 53 -17.50 -13.03 -1.28
N TYR A 54 -16.27 -12.73 -0.87
CA TYR A 54 -15.63 -13.31 0.31
C TYR A 54 -15.16 -12.21 1.28
N THR A 55 -15.12 -12.54 2.56
CA THR A 55 -14.51 -11.68 3.58
C THR A 55 -13.03 -12.01 3.70
N THR A 56 -12.16 -11.01 3.49
CA THR A 56 -10.71 -11.14 3.69
C THR A 56 -10.31 -10.45 4.99
N TYR A 57 -9.69 -11.20 5.91
CA TYR A 57 -9.16 -10.66 7.16
C TYR A 57 -7.65 -10.44 7.04
N VAL A 58 -7.20 -9.20 7.23
CA VAL A 58 -5.78 -8.84 7.17
C VAL A 58 -5.27 -8.44 8.56
N GLY A 59 -4.47 -9.32 9.17
CA GLY A 59 -3.73 -9.02 10.39
C GLY A 59 -2.38 -8.38 10.07
N LEU A 60 -2.01 -7.34 10.82
CA LEU A 60 -0.76 -6.60 10.59
C LEU A 60 0.18 -6.71 11.78
N THR A 61 1.47 -6.88 11.50
CA THR A 61 2.55 -6.71 12.49
C THR A 61 3.51 -5.66 11.95
N VAL A 62 3.71 -4.57 12.69
CA VAL A 62 4.61 -3.48 12.27
C VAL A 62 6.02 -3.78 12.75
N LEU A 63 6.94 -3.91 11.80
CA LEU A 63 8.37 -4.09 12.08
C LEU A 63 9.12 -2.83 11.65
N GLY A 64 9.72 -2.13 12.62
CA GLY A 64 10.56 -0.96 12.37
C GLY A 64 12.03 -1.36 12.27
N GLN A 65 12.73 -0.88 11.24
CA GLN A 65 14.17 -1.00 11.11
C GLN A 65 14.77 0.40 10.97
N SER A 66 15.79 0.70 11.79
CA SER A 66 16.54 1.95 11.71
C SER A 66 17.99 1.68 11.37
N GLY A 67 18.55 2.52 10.51
CA GLY A 67 19.96 2.47 10.18
C GLY A 67 20.83 3.03 11.30
N LEU A 68 22.02 2.44 11.52
CA LEU A 68 23.03 3.04 12.40
C LEU A 68 23.58 4.36 11.81
N PRO A 69 23.91 5.35 12.66
CA PRO A 69 24.53 6.60 12.22
C PRO A 69 25.98 6.40 11.75
N SER A 70 26.63 7.46 11.26
CA SER A 70 28.08 7.46 10.98
C SER A 70 28.89 6.93 12.19
N PRO A 71 29.98 6.15 12.03
CA PRO A 71 30.76 5.88 10.81
C PRO A 71 30.42 4.57 10.10
N TYR A 72 29.32 3.91 10.46
CA TYR A 72 28.93 2.65 9.84
C TYR A 72 28.59 2.88 8.36
N LYS A 73 29.12 2.02 7.47
CA LYS A 73 28.84 2.05 6.03
C LYS A 73 27.39 1.62 5.79
N ASN A 74 26.45 2.50 6.10
CA ASN A 74 25.05 2.25 5.87
C ASN A 74 24.70 2.75 4.45
N PRO A 75 24.24 1.89 3.53
CA PRO A 75 23.74 2.35 2.23
C PRO A 75 22.44 3.15 2.38
N CYS A 76 21.73 2.99 3.49
CA CYS A 76 20.53 3.76 3.81
C CYS A 76 20.91 5.20 4.17
N ARG A 77 20.30 6.16 3.50
CA ARG A 77 20.49 7.60 3.76
C ARG A 77 19.14 8.19 4.13
N SER A 78 19.13 9.07 5.13
CA SER A 78 17.94 9.86 5.49
C SER A 78 17.56 10.86 4.40
N GLU A 79 18.53 11.27 3.59
CA GLU A 79 18.36 12.28 2.55
C GLU A 79 18.93 11.81 1.22
N TRP A 80 18.29 12.25 0.14
CA TRP A 80 18.78 12.05 -1.22
C TRP A 80 20.05 12.89 -1.46
N PRO A 81 21.08 12.34 -2.12
CA PRO A 81 22.22 13.12 -2.58
C PRO A 81 21.78 14.34 -3.41
N PRO A 82 22.43 15.52 -3.27
CA PRO A 82 22.00 16.74 -3.95
C PRO A 82 21.83 16.61 -5.47
N HIS A 83 22.68 15.82 -6.12
CA HIS A 83 22.63 15.59 -7.57
C HIS A 83 21.43 14.73 -8.02
N LEU A 84 20.81 13.96 -7.13
CA LEU A 84 19.63 13.16 -7.43
C LEU A 84 18.33 13.92 -7.17
N LEU A 85 18.35 14.96 -6.34
CA LEU A 85 17.17 15.76 -6.01
C LEU A 85 16.35 16.20 -7.24
N PRO A 86 16.92 16.70 -8.35
CA PRO A 86 16.15 17.10 -9.52
C PRO A 86 15.38 15.96 -10.21
N HIS A 87 15.80 14.72 -9.98
CA HIS A 87 15.23 13.51 -10.59
C HIS A 87 14.19 12.85 -9.69
N VAL A 88 14.35 12.93 -8.37
CA VAL A 88 13.46 12.26 -7.38
C VAL A 88 12.39 13.18 -6.77
N SER A 89 12.60 14.50 -6.76
CA SER A 89 11.64 15.46 -6.17
C SER A 89 10.50 15.84 -7.10
N LYS A 90 10.50 15.37 -8.35
CA LYS A 90 9.38 15.56 -9.27
C LYS A 90 8.23 14.68 -8.80
N LYS A 91 7.23 15.29 -8.15
CA LYS A 91 5.94 14.64 -7.92
C LYS A 91 5.43 14.10 -9.28
N PRO A 92 4.94 12.85 -9.35
CA PRO A 92 4.31 12.37 -10.57
C PRO A 92 3.20 13.35 -10.96
N LYS A 93 3.32 13.94 -12.15
CA LYS A 93 2.27 14.79 -12.71
C LYS A 93 1.17 13.84 -13.18
N TYR A 94 0.22 13.52 -12.30
CA TYR A 94 -1.05 12.98 -12.76
C TYR A 94 -1.72 14.04 -13.62
N LYS A 95 -1.73 13.84 -14.94
CA LYS A 95 -2.67 14.54 -15.80
C LYS A 95 -4.04 13.99 -15.44
N LYS A 96 -4.92 14.84 -14.92
CA LYS A 96 -6.35 14.55 -14.95
C LYS A 96 -6.75 14.65 -16.42
N GLU A 97 -7.12 13.52 -17.01
CA GLU A 97 -7.96 13.51 -18.22
C GLU A 97 -9.38 13.95 -17.85
#